data_AF-F8GK53-F1
#
_entry.id   AF-F8GK53-F1
#
_cell.length_a   1.000
_cell.length_b   1.000
_cell.length_c   1.000
_cell.angle_alpha   90.00
_cell.angle_beta   90.00
_cell.angle_gamma   90.00
#
_symmetry.space_group_name_H-M   'P 1'
#
loop_
_entity.id
_entity.type
_entity.pdbx_description
1 polymer ?
#
loop_
_entity_poly.entity_id
_entity_poly.type
_entity_poly.pdbx_seq_one_letter_code
_entity_poly.pdbx_strand_id
1 'polypeptide(L)'
;MAYTPHERSQTHISVKLKFWFFKHYWWLLCIVIVSTCVILIVLKEPITTIATVIGALLSLVYFLQKQKLEELRLFRELFKEFNARYDELNEQLASILESKEVEISVQEMETLIDYFNLCGEEYLYYTKGYIDPSVWEAWFNGMKIIFSNPKVQCVWSAEKKTGSYYGLPL
;
A
#
# COMPACT_ATOMS: atom_id res chain seq x y z
N MET A 1 -17.36 6.43 4.57
CA MET A 1 -18.10 5.24 4.05
C MET A 1 -17.34 4.01 4.53
N ALA A 2 -17.90 3.24 5.47
CA ALA A 2 -17.20 2.09 6.04
C ALA A 2 -17.34 0.88 5.10
N TYR A 3 -16.22 0.29 4.67
CA TYR A 3 -16.22 -0.92 3.85
C TYR A 3 -16.80 -2.11 4.61
N THR A 4 -17.61 -2.92 3.92
CA THR A 4 -18.09 -4.20 4.44
C THR A 4 -16.94 -5.20 4.58
N PRO A 5 -17.05 -6.23 5.45
CA PRO A 5 -16.00 -7.24 5.63
C PRO A 5 -15.59 -7.93 4.32
N HIS A 6 -16.54 -8.12 3.41
CA HIS A 6 -16.32 -8.71 2.10
C HIS A 6 -15.51 -7.78 1.17
N GLU A 7 -15.87 -6.49 1.08
CA GLU A 7 -15.13 -5.50 0.27
C GLU A 7 -13.69 -5.31 0.77
N ARG A 8 -13.49 -5.35 2.09
CA ARG A 8 -12.15 -5.29 2.70
C ARG A 8 -11.31 -6.48 2.24
N SER A 9 -11.84 -7.71 2.34
CA SER A 9 -11.15 -8.92 1.91
C SER A 9 -10.77 -8.89 0.43
N GLN A 10 -11.68 -8.46 -0.45
CA GLN A 10 -11.42 -8.33 -1.88
C GLN A 10 -10.30 -7.32 -2.19
N THR A 11 -10.25 -6.22 -1.45
CA THR A 11 -9.21 -5.20 -1.58
C THR A 11 -7.82 -5.76 -1.22
N HIS A 12 -7.72 -6.53 -0.13
CA HIS A 12 -6.44 -7.17 0.22
C HIS A 12 -5.97 -8.17 -0.85
N ILE A 13 -6.90 -8.93 -1.45
CA ILE A 13 -6.58 -9.90 -2.51
C ILE A 13 -6.11 -9.17 -3.77
N SER A 14 -6.81 -8.13 -4.21
CA SER A 14 -6.44 -7.38 -5.42
C SER A 14 -5.09 -6.70 -5.28
N VAL A 15 -4.79 -6.14 -4.11
CA VAL A 15 -3.48 -5.54 -3.81
C VAL A 15 -2.39 -6.62 -3.86
N LYS A 16 -2.55 -7.75 -3.16
CA LYS A 16 -1.56 -8.85 -3.20
C LYS A 16 -1.34 -9.37 -4.62
N LEU A 17 -2.40 -9.47 -5.41
CA LEU A 17 -2.32 -9.91 -6.81
C LEU A 17 -1.52 -8.92 -7.68
N LYS A 18 -1.75 -7.61 -7.51
CA LYS A 18 -0.99 -6.56 -8.19
C LYS A 18 0.52 -6.68 -7.91
N PHE A 19 0.89 -6.79 -6.64
CA PHE A 19 2.30 -6.92 -6.25
C PHE A 19 2.91 -8.25 -6.71
N TRP A 20 2.14 -9.34 -6.67
CA TRP A 20 2.57 -10.61 -7.25
C TRP A 20 2.85 -10.48 -8.74
N PHE A 21 1.96 -9.86 -9.52
CA PHE A 21 2.17 -9.61 -10.94
C PHE A 21 3.45 -8.81 -11.18
N PHE A 22 3.66 -7.69 -10.49
CA PHE A 22 4.88 -6.87 -10.68
C PHE A 22 6.17 -7.53 -10.18
N LYS A 23 6.09 -8.52 -9.30
CA LYS A 23 7.24 -9.36 -8.92
C LYS A 23 7.60 -10.37 -10.02
N HIS A 24 6.59 -10.81 -10.77
CA HIS A 24 6.68 -11.93 -11.68
C HIS A 24 6.57 -11.55 -13.18
N TYR A 25 6.30 -10.29 -13.50
CA TYR A 25 6.04 -9.85 -14.88
C TYR A 25 7.21 -10.12 -15.83
N TRP A 26 8.46 -10.12 -15.36
CA TRP A 26 9.63 -10.38 -16.20
C TRP A 26 9.59 -11.77 -16.85
N TRP A 27 9.30 -12.82 -16.08
CA TRP A 27 9.23 -14.16 -16.66
C TRP A 27 7.97 -14.37 -17.49
N LEU A 28 6.84 -13.76 -17.09
CA LEU A 28 5.61 -13.75 -17.89
C LEU A 28 5.85 -13.12 -19.27
N LEU A 29 6.55 -11.99 -19.29
CA LEU A 29 6.92 -11.26 -20.50
C LEU A 29 7.90 -12.07 -21.35
N CYS A 30 8.89 -12.73 -20.77
CA CYS A 30 9.76 -13.65 -21.50
C CYS A 30 8.97 -14.79 -22.16
N ILE A 31 8.01 -15.40 -21.45
CA ILE A 31 7.16 -16.45 -22.01
C ILE A 31 6.33 -15.92 -23.18
N VAL A 32 5.73 -14.73 -23.06
CA VAL A 32 4.94 -14.10 -24.13
C VAL A 32 5.81 -13.80 -25.35
N ILE A 33 7.01 -13.24 -25.15
CA ILE A 33 7.94 -12.95 -26.26
C ILE A 33 8.37 -14.24 -26.95
N VAL A 34 8.82 -15.24 -26.20
CA VAL A 34 9.29 -16.52 -26.76
C VAL A 34 8.16 -17.24 -27.49
N SER A 35 6.98 -17.35 -26.89
CA SER A 35 5.83 -17.98 -27.55
C SER A 35 5.41 -17.26 -28.83
N THR A 36 5.39 -15.92 -28.82
CA THR A 36 5.09 -15.12 -30.01
C THR A 36 6.13 -15.36 -31.11
N CYS A 37 7.42 -15.36 -30.77
CA CYS A 37 8.49 -15.66 -31.72
C CYS A 37 8.36 -17.07 -32.32
N VAL A 38 8.07 -18.08 -31.49
CA VAL A 38 7.87 -19.46 -31.95
C VAL A 38 6.69 -19.54 -32.92
N ILE A 39 5.56 -18.90 -32.60
CA ILE A 39 4.37 -18.90 -33.46
C ILE A 39 4.68 -18.26 -34.81
N LEU A 40 5.33 -17.08 -34.83
CA LEU A 40 5.69 -16.39 -36.07
C LEU A 40 6.60 -17.22 -36.97
N ILE A 41 7.56 -17.96 -36.38
CA ILE A 41 8.46 -18.85 -37.10
C ILE A 41 7.69 -20.05 -37.69
N VAL A 42 6.79 -20.66 -36.91
CA VAL A 42 5.98 -21.81 -37.37
C VAL A 42 5.04 -21.43 -38.51
N LEU A 43 4.46 -20.24 -38.45
CA LEU A 43 3.56 -19.70 -39.48
C LEU A 43 4.30 -19.18 -40.72
N LYS A 44 5.64 -19.09 -40.68
CA LYS A 44 6.49 -18.57 -41.78
C LYS A 44 6.08 -17.16 -42.22
N GLU A 45 5.72 -16.31 -41.25
CA GLU A 45 5.36 -14.92 -41.50
C GLU A 45 6.52 -14.12 -42.13
N PRO A 46 6.23 -13.10 -42.96
CA PRO A 46 7.27 -12.27 -43.56
C PRO A 46 7.99 -11.44 -42.49
N ILE A 47 9.25 -11.09 -42.79
CA ILE A 47 10.12 -10.32 -41.89
C ILE A 47 9.49 -8.99 -41.46
N THR A 48 8.68 -8.37 -42.32
CA THR A 48 7.93 -7.14 -42.00
C THR A 48 6.95 -7.33 -40.85
N THR A 49 6.13 -8.39 -40.89
CA THR A 49 5.21 -8.75 -39.79
C THR A 49 5.99 -9.00 -38.51
N ILE A 50 7.09 -9.75 -38.60
CA ILE A 50 7.95 -10.07 -37.45
C ILE A 50 8.48 -8.77 -36.82
N ALA A 51 9.01 -7.85 -37.62
CA ALA A 51 9.54 -6.58 -37.15
C ALA A 51 8.47 -5.72 -36.46
N THR A 52 7.25 -5.65 -37.03
CA THR A 52 6.12 -4.93 -36.42
C THR A 52 5.73 -5.52 -35.06
N VAL A 53 5.61 -6.84 -34.96
CA VAL A 53 5.25 -7.52 -33.71
C VAL A 53 6.33 -7.32 -32.65
N ILE A 54 7.60 -7.43 -33.01
CA ILE A 54 8.72 -7.14 -32.09
C ILE A 54 8.66 -5.69 -31.61
N GLY A 55 8.45 -4.72 -32.51
CA GLY A 55 8.31 -3.31 -32.16
C GLY A 55 7.19 -3.09 -31.15
N ALA A 56 6.00 -3.66 -31.39
CA ALA A 56 4.86 -3.57 -30.50
C ALA A 56 5.15 -4.19 -29.12
N LEU A 57 5.81 -5.36 -29.08
CA LEU A 57 6.21 -6.01 -27.83
C LEU A 57 7.19 -5.15 -27.04
N LEU A 58 8.22 -4.59 -27.70
CA LEU A 58 9.19 -3.69 -27.06
C LEU A 58 8.52 -2.43 -26.50
N SER A 59 7.58 -1.83 -27.23
CA SER A 59 6.80 -0.69 -26.74
C SER A 59 5.98 -1.05 -25.49
N LEU A 60 5.34 -2.23 -25.49
CA LEU A 60 4.60 -2.72 -24.33
C LEU A 60 5.53 -2.96 -23.13
N VAL A 61 6.70 -3.56 -23.34
CA VAL A 61 7.71 -3.77 -22.28
C VAL A 61 8.11 -2.44 -21.67
N TYR A 62 8.46 -1.46 -22.52
CA TYR A 62 8.87 -0.14 -22.08
C TYR A 62 7.78 0.56 -21.27
N PHE A 63 6.52 0.50 -21.73
CA PHE A 63 5.39 1.07 -21.03
C PHE A 63 5.19 0.46 -19.63
N LEU A 64 5.22 -0.88 -19.53
CA LEU A 64 5.08 -1.58 -18.24
C LEU A 64 6.23 -1.26 -17.28
N GLN A 65 7.47 -1.18 -17.78
CA GLN A 65 8.62 -0.77 -16.99
C GLN A 65 8.48 0.67 -16.49
N LYS A 66 8.06 1.59 -17.36
CA LYS A 66 7.84 2.98 -17.00
C LYS A 66 6.77 3.12 -15.92
N GLN A 67 5.63 2.44 -16.09
CA GLN A 67 4.56 2.43 -15.07
C GLN A 67 5.08 1.92 -13.72
N LYS A 68 5.81 0.79 -13.72
CA LYS A 68 6.39 0.23 -12.49
C LYS A 68 7.36 1.21 -11.82
N LEU A 69 8.15 1.95 -12.60
CA LEU A 69 9.08 2.94 -12.07
C LEU A 69 8.35 4.12 -11.42
N GLU A 70 7.27 4.63 -12.03
CA GLU A 70 6.47 5.70 -11.42
C GLU A 70 5.78 5.23 -10.13
N GLU A 71 5.23 4.01 -10.11
CA GLU A 71 4.64 3.44 -8.89
C GLU A 71 5.68 3.29 -7.77
N LEU A 72 6.92 2.90 -8.10
CA LEU A 72 8.01 2.80 -7.12
C LEU A 72 8.43 4.17 -6.57
N ARG A 73 8.42 5.22 -7.41
CA ARG A 73 8.70 6.59 -6.97
C ARG A 73 7.63 7.09 -6.01
N LEU A 74 6.35 6.92 -6.37
CA LEU A 74 5.23 7.28 -5.51
C LEU A 74 5.30 6.51 -4.18
N PHE A 75 5.57 5.20 -4.22
CA PHE A 75 5.79 4.43 -2.99
C PHE A 75 6.90 5.02 -2.13
N ARG A 76 8.05 5.36 -2.71
CA ARG A 76 9.18 5.95 -1.98
C ARG A 76 8.82 7.29 -1.36
N GLU A 77 8.07 8.12 -2.07
CA GLU A 77 7.60 9.43 -1.59
C GLU A 77 6.66 9.25 -0.39
N LEU A 78 5.61 8.44 -0.54
CA LEU A 78 4.67 8.11 0.53
C LEU A 78 5.38 7.49 1.75
N PHE A 79 6.27 6.52 1.51
CA PHE A 79 7.04 5.89 2.57
C PHE A 79 7.87 6.92 3.34
N LYS A 80 8.54 7.84 2.63
CA LYS A 80 9.32 8.89 3.28
C LYS A 80 8.44 9.86 4.07
N GLU A 81 7.31 10.27 3.50
CA GLU A 81 6.38 11.21 4.13
C GLU A 81 5.76 10.64 5.40
N PHE A 82 5.27 9.40 5.36
CA PHE A 82 4.68 8.75 6.53
C PHE A 82 5.68 8.50 7.64
N ASN A 83 6.90 8.05 7.32
CA ASN A 83 7.94 7.88 8.34
C ASN A 83 8.33 9.23 8.96
N ALA A 84 8.46 10.30 8.18
CA ALA A 84 8.77 11.62 8.72
C ALA A 84 7.69 12.12 9.69
N ARG A 85 6.40 11.97 9.32
CA ARG A 85 5.28 12.33 10.20
C ARG A 85 5.22 11.45 11.45
N TYR A 86 5.53 10.15 11.32
CA TYR A 86 5.62 9.28 12.48
C TYR A 86 6.76 9.68 13.41
N ASP A 87 7.92 10.04 12.86
CA ASP A 87 9.09 10.49 13.63
C ASP A 87 8.79 11.77 14.43
N GLU A 88 7.95 12.66 13.92
CA GLU A 88 7.49 13.84 14.65
C GLU A 88 6.56 13.51 15.84
N LEU A 89 5.86 12.37 15.78
CA LEU A 89 4.87 11.95 16.78
C LEU A 89 5.42 10.93 17.79
N ASN A 90 6.45 10.16 17.43
CA ASN A 90 6.81 8.94 18.14
C ASN A 90 7.20 9.15 19.62
N GLU A 91 7.91 10.24 19.95
CA GLU A 91 8.32 10.57 21.32
C GLU A 91 7.11 10.93 22.19
N GLN A 92 6.16 11.69 21.62
CA GLN A 92 4.92 12.07 22.31
C GLN A 92 4.01 10.85 22.50
N LEU A 93 3.92 9.98 21.50
CA LEU A 93 3.19 8.72 21.63
C LEU A 93 3.81 7.84 22.72
N ALA A 94 5.14 7.74 22.78
CA ALA A 94 5.81 6.98 23.83
C ALA A 94 5.49 7.55 25.23
N SER A 95 5.52 8.88 25.40
CA SER A 95 5.20 9.50 26.69
C SER A 95 3.74 9.25 27.12
N ILE A 96 2.79 9.31 26.19
CA ILE A 96 1.37 8.99 26.43
C ILE A 96 1.21 7.54 26.90
N LEU A 97 1.91 6.61 26.24
CA LEU A 97 1.83 5.18 26.53
C LEU A 97 2.46 4.81 27.88
N GLU A 98 3.51 5.52 28.30
CA GLU A 98 4.20 5.32 29.58
C GLU A 98 3.55 6.08 30.74
N SER A 99 2.73 7.10 30.45
CA SER A 99 2.07 7.92 31.44
C SER A 99 1.13 7.11 32.34
N LYS A 100 1.29 7.27 33.66
CA LYS A 100 0.43 6.65 34.69
C LYS A 100 -0.82 7.46 34.99
N GLU A 101 -0.95 8.67 34.44
CA GLU A 101 -2.13 9.50 34.64
C GLU A 101 -3.35 8.83 34.02
N VAL A 102 -4.53 8.97 34.63
CA VAL A 102 -5.74 8.31 34.12
C VAL A 102 -6.42 9.17 33.05
N GLU A 103 -6.32 10.48 33.20
CA GLU A 103 -6.92 11.46 32.28
C GLU A 103 -5.96 11.74 31.11
N ILE A 104 -6.55 12.03 29.95
CA ILE A 104 -5.82 12.45 28.74
C ILE A 104 -5.95 13.95 28.65
N SER A 105 -4.81 14.65 28.60
CA SER A 105 -4.77 16.09 28.37
C SER A 105 -5.21 16.44 26.94
N VAL A 106 -5.54 17.71 26.71
CA VAL A 106 -5.95 18.20 25.38
C VAL A 106 -4.84 17.96 24.35
N GLN A 107 -3.58 18.16 24.73
CA GLN A 107 -2.43 17.97 23.86
C GLN A 107 -2.22 16.49 23.51
N GLU A 108 -2.32 15.60 24.49
CA GLU A 108 -2.20 14.16 24.23
C GLU A 108 -3.34 13.64 23.33
N MET A 109 -4.55 14.19 23.50
CA MET A 109 -5.68 13.92 22.63
C MET A 109 -5.40 14.33 21.18
N GLU A 110 -4.89 15.54 20.96
CA GLU A 110 -4.50 16.04 19.65
C GLU A 110 -3.42 15.16 18.99
N THR A 111 -2.37 14.79 19.72
CA THR A 111 -1.32 13.87 19.25
C THR A 111 -1.91 12.51 18.81
N LEU A 112 -2.86 11.96 19.57
CA LEU A 112 -3.51 10.69 19.21
C LEU A 112 -4.37 10.82 17.96
N ILE A 113 -5.11 11.93 17.81
CA ILE A 113 -5.91 12.20 16.61
C ILE A 113 -5.00 12.31 15.38
N ASP A 114 -3.87 13.01 15.48
CA ASP A 114 -2.89 13.12 14.40
C ASP A 114 -2.30 11.75 14.02
N TYR A 115 -1.99 10.93 15.03
CA TYR A 115 -1.55 9.56 14.79
C TYR A 115 -2.63 8.72 14.09
N PHE A 116 -3.90 8.83 14.48
CA PHE A 116 -4.99 8.11 13.83
C PHE A 116 -5.18 8.55 12.38
N ASN A 117 -5.03 9.86 12.10
CA ASN A 117 -5.07 10.39 10.74
C ASN A 117 -3.96 9.77 9.90
N LEU A 118 -2.73 9.73 10.42
CA LEU A 118 -1.60 9.08 9.77
C LEU A 118 -1.90 7.59 9.46
N CYS A 119 -2.34 6.81 10.45
CA CYS A 119 -2.70 5.39 10.23
C CYS A 119 -3.81 5.21 9.19
N GLY A 120 -4.81 6.11 9.20
CA GLY A 120 -5.89 6.12 8.23
C GLY A 120 -5.38 6.38 6.81
N GLU A 121 -4.49 7.36 6.62
CA GLU A 121 -3.87 7.66 5.34
C GLU A 121 -2.99 6.50 4.84
N GLU A 122 -2.17 5.92 5.70
CA GLU A 122 -1.37 4.73 5.37
C GLU A 122 -2.28 3.57 4.90
N TYR A 123 -3.41 3.34 5.59
CA TYR A 123 -4.38 2.34 5.16
C TYR A 123 -5.03 2.71 3.83
N LEU A 124 -5.37 3.98 3.58
CA LEU A 124 -5.91 4.43 2.31
C LEU A 124 -4.93 4.09 1.17
N TYR A 125 -3.66 4.49 1.27
CA TYR A 125 -2.68 4.23 0.20
C TYR A 125 -2.36 2.74 0.04
N TYR A 126 -2.48 1.95 1.12
CA TYR A 126 -2.41 0.50 1.05
C TYR A 126 -3.59 -0.08 0.26
N THR A 127 -4.82 0.34 0.55
CA THR A 127 -6.02 -0.13 -0.19
C THR A 127 -6.00 0.27 -1.67
N LYS A 128 -5.32 1.36 -2.01
CA LYS A 128 -5.07 1.76 -3.41
C LYS A 128 -3.92 0.99 -4.08
N GLY A 129 -3.21 0.15 -3.33
CA GLY A 129 -2.13 -0.70 -3.84
C GLY A 129 -0.84 0.04 -4.11
N TYR A 130 -0.57 1.14 -3.41
CA TYR A 130 0.70 1.88 -3.48
C TYR A 130 1.70 1.44 -2.40
N ILE A 131 1.21 0.91 -1.28
CA ILE A 131 2.06 0.37 -0.22
C ILE A 131 2.17 -1.15 -0.37
N ASP A 132 3.40 -1.66 -0.32
CA ASP A 132 3.67 -3.09 -0.38
C ASP A 132 2.98 -3.84 0.79
N PRO A 133 2.35 -5.00 0.55
CA PRO A 133 1.69 -5.78 1.60
C PRO A 133 2.56 -6.08 2.82
N SER A 134 3.87 -6.33 2.64
CA SER A 134 4.78 -6.61 3.74
C SER A 134 5.07 -5.36 4.59
N VAL A 135 5.14 -4.20 3.96
CA VAL A 135 5.29 -2.90 4.66
C VAL A 135 4.04 -2.58 5.45
N TRP A 136 2.87 -2.71 4.82
CA TRP A 136 1.59 -2.52 5.52
C TRP A 136 1.45 -3.47 6.71
N GLU A 137 1.81 -4.74 6.55
CA GLU A 137 1.75 -5.72 7.65
C GLU A 137 2.65 -5.31 8.82
N ALA A 138 3.85 -4.81 8.55
CA ALA A 138 4.75 -4.30 9.58
C ALA A 138 4.16 -3.09 10.31
N TRP A 139 3.66 -2.10 9.58
CA TRP A 139 3.05 -0.90 10.16
C TRP A 139 1.80 -1.24 10.97
N PHE A 140 0.91 -2.06 10.42
CA PHE A 140 -0.30 -2.52 11.11
C PHE A 140 0.02 -3.30 12.39
N ASN A 141 1.10 -4.08 12.41
CA ASN A 141 1.57 -4.74 13.63
C ASN A 141 2.02 -3.74 14.70
N GLY A 142 2.72 -2.68 14.30
CA GLY A 142 3.07 -1.56 15.20
C GLY A 142 1.84 -0.85 15.74
N MET A 143 0.87 -0.52 14.88
CA MET A 143 -0.40 0.09 15.28
C MET A 143 -1.12 -0.74 16.34
N LYS A 144 -1.24 -2.06 16.16
CA LYS A 144 -1.90 -2.93 17.15
C LYS A 144 -1.30 -2.83 18.55
N ILE A 145 0.01 -2.61 18.67
CA ILE A 145 0.66 -2.44 19.97
C ILE A 145 0.20 -1.13 20.62
N ILE A 146 0.24 -0.03 19.88
CA ILE A 146 -0.19 1.30 20.38
C ILE A 146 -1.68 1.28 20.74
N PHE A 147 -2.52 0.71 19.87
CA PHE A 147 -3.96 0.56 20.07
C PHE A 147 -4.33 -0.48 21.13
N SER A 148 -3.39 -1.27 21.66
CA SER A 148 -3.66 -2.13 22.81
C SER A 148 -3.70 -1.37 24.13
N ASN A 149 -3.18 -0.14 24.16
CA ASN A 149 -3.21 0.71 25.34
C ASN A 149 -4.65 1.21 25.61
N PRO A 150 -5.20 1.02 26.84
CA PRO A 150 -6.57 1.42 27.17
C PRO A 150 -6.89 2.89 26.94
N LYS A 151 -5.94 3.81 27.15
CA LYS A 151 -6.13 5.25 26.89
C LYS A 151 -6.37 5.50 25.41
N VAL A 152 -5.52 4.93 24.57
CA VAL A 152 -5.61 5.03 23.10
C VAL A 152 -6.94 4.44 22.63
N GLN A 153 -7.35 3.28 23.16
CA GLN A 153 -8.64 2.67 22.81
C GLN A 153 -9.84 3.54 23.16
N CYS A 154 -9.78 4.25 24.29
CA CYS A 154 -10.85 5.16 24.71
C CYS A 154 -11.07 6.25 23.66
N VAL A 155 -9.97 6.92 23.25
CA VAL A 155 -10.02 7.95 22.21
C VAL A 155 -10.45 7.37 20.87
N TRP A 156 -9.83 6.27 20.45
CA TRP A 156 -10.13 5.62 19.17
C TRP A 156 -11.61 5.25 19.04
N SER A 157 -12.20 4.71 20.11
CA SER A 157 -13.60 4.29 20.11
C SER A 157 -14.58 5.47 19.97
N ALA A 158 -14.19 6.66 20.42
CA ALA A 158 -14.94 7.88 20.20
C ALA A 158 -14.78 8.36 18.75
N GLU A 159 -13.54 8.49 18.28
CA GLU A 159 -13.20 9.00 16.96
C GLU A 159 -13.72 8.11 15.82
N LYS A 160 -13.65 6.78 15.96
CA LYS A 160 -14.11 5.82 14.94
C LYS A 160 -15.60 5.96 14.60
N LYS A 161 -16.42 6.46 15.52
CA LYS A 161 -17.87 6.68 15.30
C LYS A 161 -18.16 7.76 14.28
N THR A 162 -17.21 8.68 14.06
CA THR A 162 -17.34 9.73 13.03
C THR A 162 -17.32 9.17 11.61
N GLY A 163 -16.86 7.93 11.42
CA GLY A 163 -16.70 7.31 10.10
C GLY A 163 -15.46 7.81 9.33
N SER A 164 -14.56 8.51 10.02
CA SER A 164 -13.24 8.94 9.54
C SER A 164 -12.27 7.75 9.42
N TYR A 165 -11.05 7.98 8.90
CA TYR A 165 -9.96 6.98 8.81
C TYR A 165 -10.17 5.84 7.81
N TYR A 166 -10.96 6.08 6.75
CA TYR A 166 -11.03 5.23 5.54
C TYR A 166 -11.37 3.75 5.78
N GLY A 167 -11.96 3.42 6.95
CA GLY A 167 -12.29 2.04 7.32
C GLY A 167 -11.12 1.23 7.87
N LEU A 168 -10.11 1.90 8.47
CA LEU A 168 -8.98 1.30 9.17
C LEU A 168 -9.41 0.13 10.09
N PRO A 169 -8.84 -1.08 9.93
CA PRO A 169 -9.34 -2.29 10.57
C PRO A 169 -8.70 -2.53 11.96
N LEU A 170 -8.78 -1.53 12.86
CA LEU A 170 -8.30 -1.60 14.26
C LEU A 170 -9.46 -1.57 15.25
#